data_AF-A0A839DTX9-F1
#
_entry.id   AF-A0A839DTX9-F1
#
_cell.length_a   1.000
_cell.length_b   1.000
_cell.length_c   1.000
_cell.angle_alpha   90.00
_cell.angle_beta   90.00
_cell.angle_gamma   90.00
#
_symmetry.space_group_name_H-M   'P 1'
#
loop_
_entity.id
_entity.type
_entity.pdbx_description
1 polymer ?
#
loop_
_entity_poly.entity_id
_entity_poly.type
_entity_poly.pdbx_seq_one_letter_code
_entity_poly.pdbx_strand_id
1 'polypeptide(L)'
;MSVRSDNPPGDVPAEPTESIGSRSDASEGVASNRLGVAVTLAGIGALLTGLAVLFGLVRPAAPPVFTSWPLLLVLAALPPLSAAAFARAQRPVSAAALLVGPAALAVGRLVVDVQLVVDAGLAARPALLLPRTLTALTPSVGVWLLLAGHVVTVLAGVLAFGAVGGDHSASAGRVSAGATRRPGLLTAVLLVTIPTAAGFLVKSFASDDPYLVPKSAVEAPLPVLSGCLLLAVALPVASGFLVDLAAPAFARGGLLGLAFATAGVSVPPLSAALLVRDLSPSWGAVVGTVGAVLLGLLAVPAGRGNTRERLGEVRLPSLRGLLLSAALLSTLAGLLAAGGALLPQLHMPAGAPDVTPYSARMSAPAGAVLILLGAGLCHPRLAERVRPALAVGWVLVPLASAPTLETVLATTQATGAEVGFGAWASGLAVLPAALAGSVAAVAGGVERDEVDLTERSARRDLIVPAVLAALLALGAFSLPVMRAPGYTPPGVFTDFSTTSWGLVAALAAVLGAVGLAPVCRPRRVVALLSGAAAVVLLRVLELPLTAGRVADPVPGTGLWFGLGCVVLLGAAIGVVLRRDEPASDA
;
A
#
# COMPACT_ATOMS: atom_id res chain seq x y z
N MET A 1 11.53 -6.98 89.36
CA MET A 1 11.72 -5.67 88.72
C MET A 1 11.35 -5.79 87.25
N SER A 2 10.10 -5.47 86.92
CA SER A 2 9.56 -5.44 85.56
C SER A 2 9.52 -3.98 85.09
N VAL A 3 10.24 -3.66 84.02
CA VAL A 3 10.13 -2.35 83.36
C VAL A 3 9.28 -2.54 82.11
N ARG A 4 8.08 -1.98 82.18
CA ARG A 4 7.07 -1.88 81.13
C ARG A 4 7.25 -0.52 80.48
N SER A 5 7.62 -0.47 79.20
CA SER A 5 7.70 0.77 78.43
C SER A 5 6.44 0.89 77.57
N ASP A 6 5.51 1.75 77.98
CA ASP A 6 4.38 2.20 77.17
C ASP A 6 4.89 3.32 76.24
N ASN A 7 4.84 3.09 74.92
CA ASN A 7 4.95 4.14 73.91
C ASN A 7 3.55 4.41 73.35
N PRO A 8 3.10 5.67 73.26
CA PRO A 8 1.83 6.02 72.63
C PRO A 8 1.96 5.95 71.09
N PRO A 9 0.87 5.62 70.37
CA PRO A 9 0.87 5.67 68.91
C PRO A 9 0.91 7.13 68.44
N GLY A 10 1.95 7.48 67.69
CA GLY A 10 2.04 8.77 67.01
C GLY A 10 1.03 8.85 65.87
N ASP A 11 0.33 9.97 65.80
CA ASP A 11 -0.56 10.37 64.71
C ASP A 11 0.19 10.34 63.38
N VAL A 12 -0.21 9.43 62.50
CA VAL A 12 0.16 9.46 61.08
C VAL A 12 -0.74 10.50 60.42
N PRO A 13 -0.19 11.59 59.81
CA PRO A 13 -1.01 12.53 59.07
C PRO A 13 -1.64 11.81 57.87
N ALA A 14 -2.97 11.84 57.81
CA ALA A 14 -3.74 11.30 56.69
C ALA A 14 -3.28 11.97 55.39
N GLU A 15 -2.75 11.17 54.45
CA GLU A 15 -2.55 11.63 53.08
C GLU A 15 -3.90 12.08 52.50
N PRO A 16 -3.96 13.24 51.83
CA PRO A 16 -5.17 13.67 51.16
C PRO A 16 -5.47 12.67 50.04
N THR A 17 -6.56 11.93 50.19
CA THR A 17 -7.19 11.14 49.14
C THR A 17 -7.69 12.09 48.06
N GLU A 18 -6.79 12.50 47.16
CA GLU A 18 -7.16 13.15 45.91
C GLU A 18 -8.16 12.24 45.17
N SER A 19 -9.31 12.82 44.86
CA SER A 19 -10.47 12.19 44.27
C SER A 19 -10.18 11.64 42.87
N ILE A 20 -9.77 10.36 42.79
CA ILE A 20 -9.62 9.62 41.53
C ILE A 20 -10.91 9.67 40.67
N GLY A 21 -12.08 9.80 41.30
CA GLY A 21 -13.39 9.90 40.61
C GLY A 21 -13.65 11.20 39.86
N SER A 22 -13.04 12.33 40.21
CA SER A 22 -13.33 13.60 39.52
C SER A 22 -12.61 13.74 38.17
N ARG A 23 -11.52 13.00 37.95
CA ARG A 23 -10.75 13.03 36.70
C ARG A 23 -11.34 12.11 35.61
N SER A 24 -11.98 10.99 35.97
CA SER A 24 -12.60 10.09 34.97
C SER A 24 -13.83 10.74 34.32
N ASP A 25 -14.71 11.32 35.12
CA ASP A 25 -15.99 11.87 34.63
C ASP A 25 -15.77 13.08 33.71
N ALA A 26 -14.76 13.91 34.00
CA ALA A 26 -14.37 15.02 33.13
C ALA A 26 -13.78 14.53 31.79
N SER A 27 -13.02 13.44 31.79
CA SER A 27 -12.42 12.87 30.57
C SER A 27 -13.45 12.21 29.65
N GLU A 28 -14.43 11.50 30.21
CA GLU A 28 -15.53 10.89 29.46
C GLU A 28 -16.45 11.93 28.82
N GLY A 29 -16.75 13.02 29.54
CA GLY A 29 -17.53 14.14 29.01
C GLY A 29 -16.87 14.84 27.82
N VAL A 30 -15.55 15.01 27.85
CA VAL A 30 -14.77 15.63 26.76
C VAL A 30 -14.70 14.71 25.53
N ALA A 31 -14.50 13.41 25.72
CA ALA A 31 -14.46 12.44 24.62
C ALA A 31 -15.82 12.31 23.91
N SER A 32 -16.91 12.28 24.68
CA SER A 32 -18.29 12.27 24.16
C SER A 32 -18.60 13.52 23.35
N ASN A 33 -18.21 14.70 23.85
CA ASN A 33 -18.43 15.97 23.14
C ASN A 33 -17.62 16.04 21.82
N ARG A 34 -16.36 15.58 21.82
CA ARG A 34 -15.52 15.52 20.61
C ARG A 34 -16.12 14.61 19.53
N LEU A 35 -16.65 13.45 19.90
CA LEU A 35 -17.31 12.55 18.95
C LEU A 35 -18.59 13.19 18.37
N GLY A 36 -19.38 13.87 19.19
CA GLY A 36 -20.55 14.62 18.73
C GLY A 36 -20.17 15.68 17.68
N VAL A 37 -19.15 16.48 17.97
CA VAL A 37 -18.61 17.49 17.04
C VAL A 37 -18.10 16.84 15.75
N ALA A 38 -17.38 15.71 15.85
CA ALA A 38 -16.88 14.99 14.68
C ALA A 38 -18.01 14.48 13.78
N VAL A 39 -19.08 13.91 14.35
CA VAL A 39 -20.26 13.46 13.60
C VAL A 39 -20.95 14.63 12.90
N THR A 40 -21.12 15.76 13.61
CA THR A 40 -21.72 16.97 13.03
C THR A 40 -20.88 17.53 11.88
N LEU A 41 -19.56 17.63 12.04
CA LEU A 41 -18.66 18.05 10.98
C LEU A 41 -18.74 17.11 9.78
N ALA A 42 -18.72 15.79 9.99
CA ALA A 42 -18.89 14.83 8.89
C ALA A 42 -20.24 15.02 8.16
N GLY A 43 -21.32 15.34 8.89
CA GLY A 43 -22.61 15.70 8.32
C GLY A 43 -22.57 16.97 7.47
N ILE A 44 -21.88 18.02 7.96
CA ILE A 44 -21.65 19.26 7.20
C ILE A 44 -20.85 18.97 5.93
N GLY A 45 -19.77 18.18 6.02
CA GLY A 45 -18.97 17.77 4.86
C GLY A 45 -19.80 17.04 3.79
N ALA A 46 -20.71 16.17 4.23
CA ALA A 46 -21.64 15.48 3.35
C ALA A 46 -22.62 16.43 2.64
N LEU A 47 -23.20 17.39 3.39
CA LEU A 47 -24.08 18.41 2.85
C LEU A 47 -23.37 19.29 1.83
N LEU A 48 -22.16 19.78 2.15
CA LEU A 48 -21.36 20.60 1.24
C LEU A 48 -21.05 19.87 -0.07
N THR A 49 -20.67 18.59 0.02
CA THR A 49 -20.38 17.73 -1.14
C THR A 49 -21.62 17.54 -2.04
N GLY A 50 -22.81 17.31 -1.44
CA GLY A 50 -24.05 17.17 -2.19
C GLY A 50 -24.55 18.48 -2.80
N LEU A 51 -24.51 19.57 -2.03
CA LEU A 51 -24.95 20.91 -2.44
C LEU A 51 -24.07 21.50 -3.54
N ALA A 52 -22.78 21.16 -3.58
CA ALA A 52 -21.83 21.61 -4.60
C ALA A 52 -22.37 21.48 -6.04
N VAL A 53 -23.05 20.37 -6.34
CA VAL A 53 -23.63 20.12 -7.67
C VAL A 53 -24.81 21.05 -7.96
N LEU A 54 -25.63 21.38 -6.96
CA LEU A 54 -26.79 22.25 -7.11
C LEU A 54 -26.41 23.72 -7.36
N PHE A 55 -25.29 24.18 -6.80
CA PHE A 55 -24.76 25.52 -7.06
C PHE A 55 -23.99 25.63 -8.38
N GLY A 56 -23.81 24.51 -9.09
CA GLY A 56 -22.99 24.38 -10.29
C GLY A 56 -21.50 24.49 -9.99
N LEU A 57 -20.66 23.71 -10.68
CA LEU A 57 -19.22 23.64 -10.43
C LEU A 57 -18.39 24.60 -11.30
N VAL A 58 -18.90 24.98 -12.47
CA VAL A 58 -18.15 25.77 -13.45
C VAL A 58 -18.98 26.83 -14.14
N ARG A 59 -18.30 27.81 -14.76
CA ARG A 59 -18.85 28.82 -15.66
C ARG A 59 -18.07 28.85 -16.98
N PRO A 60 -18.75 28.84 -18.16
CA PRO A 60 -20.20 28.69 -18.35
C PRO A 60 -20.74 27.36 -17.80
N ALA A 61 -22.06 27.30 -17.52
CA ALA A 61 -22.65 26.16 -16.82
C ALA A 61 -22.53 24.87 -17.64
N ALA A 62 -21.92 23.86 -17.05
CA ALA A 62 -21.81 22.51 -17.60
C ALA A 62 -22.45 21.52 -16.59
N PRO A 63 -23.76 21.23 -16.70
CA PRO A 63 -24.44 20.36 -15.74
C PRO A 63 -23.93 18.91 -15.83
N PRO A 64 -24.13 18.09 -14.78
CA PRO A 64 -23.80 16.67 -14.83
C PRO A 64 -24.65 15.93 -15.87
N VAL A 65 -24.16 14.77 -16.33
CA VAL A 65 -24.84 13.99 -17.39
C VAL A 65 -26.16 13.36 -16.92
N PHE A 66 -26.34 13.21 -15.60
CA PHE A 66 -27.59 12.81 -14.95
C PHE A 66 -27.78 13.59 -13.65
N THR A 67 -28.97 13.51 -13.04
CA THR A 67 -29.28 14.13 -11.74
C THR A 67 -28.57 13.44 -10.58
N SER A 68 -27.25 13.65 -10.49
CA SER A 68 -26.33 12.95 -9.60
C SER A 68 -26.33 13.43 -8.15
N TRP A 69 -26.80 14.65 -7.87
CA TRP A 69 -26.75 15.25 -6.54
C TRP A 69 -27.41 14.40 -5.43
N PRO A 70 -28.55 13.68 -5.64
CA PRO A 70 -29.13 12.85 -4.58
C PRO A 70 -28.24 11.66 -4.27
N LEU A 71 -27.67 11.02 -5.30
CA LEU A 71 -26.75 9.90 -5.16
C LEU A 71 -25.51 10.31 -4.38
N LEU A 72 -24.90 11.44 -4.75
CA LEU A 72 -23.69 11.96 -4.09
C LEU A 72 -23.98 12.34 -2.64
N LEU A 73 -25.12 12.99 -2.37
CA LEU A 73 -25.54 13.33 -1.02
C LEU A 73 -25.75 12.07 -0.17
N VAL A 74 -26.45 11.06 -0.69
CA VAL A 74 -26.67 9.79 0.02
C VAL A 74 -25.35 9.11 0.33
N LEU A 75 -24.47 8.96 -0.66
CA LEU A 75 -23.15 8.32 -0.46
C LEU A 75 -22.30 9.08 0.56
N ALA A 76 -22.32 10.41 0.54
CA ALA A 76 -21.60 11.23 1.50
C ALA A 76 -22.23 11.21 2.90
N ALA A 77 -23.55 11.02 3.00
CA ALA A 77 -24.27 10.98 4.28
C ALA A 77 -24.21 9.59 4.96
N LEU A 78 -23.91 8.52 4.23
CA LEU A 78 -23.81 7.16 4.81
C LEU A 78 -22.84 7.09 6.00
N PRO A 79 -21.61 7.65 5.94
CA PRO A 79 -20.72 7.66 7.09
C PRO A 79 -21.25 8.41 8.33
N PRO A 80 -21.61 9.72 8.27
CA PRO A 80 -22.08 10.43 9.45
C PRO A 80 -23.38 9.85 10.03
N LEU A 81 -24.32 9.39 9.18
CA LEU A 81 -25.55 8.76 9.67
C LEU A 81 -25.27 7.44 10.39
N SER A 82 -24.38 6.61 9.84
CA SER A 82 -23.97 5.35 10.47
C SER A 82 -23.20 5.60 11.76
N ALA A 83 -22.30 6.59 11.79
CA ALA A 83 -21.58 6.99 13.00
C ALA A 83 -22.55 7.47 14.08
N ALA A 84 -23.53 8.31 13.73
CA ALA A 84 -24.57 8.76 14.65
C ALA A 84 -25.42 7.59 15.16
N ALA A 85 -25.74 6.60 14.32
CA ALA A 85 -26.45 5.40 14.73
C ALA A 85 -25.63 4.55 15.71
N PHE A 86 -24.33 4.36 15.46
CA PHE A 86 -23.43 3.67 16.39
C PHE A 86 -23.28 4.43 17.71
N ALA A 87 -23.17 5.77 17.68
CA ALA A 87 -23.09 6.59 18.88
C ALA A 87 -24.37 6.46 19.72
N ARG A 88 -25.56 6.53 19.10
CA ARG A 88 -26.85 6.30 19.77
C ARG A 88 -26.99 4.88 20.33
N ALA A 89 -26.43 3.89 19.63
CA ALA A 89 -26.37 2.50 20.09
C ALA A 89 -25.30 2.25 21.16
N GLN A 90 -24.75 3.29 21.79
CA GLN A 90 -23.72 3.20 22.83
C GLN A 90 -22.45 2.48 22.35
N ARG A 91 -22.08 2.68 21.07
CA ARG A 91 -20.86 2.15 20.45
C ARG A 91 -19.96 3.29 19.94
N PRO A 92 -19.47 4.17 20.83
CA PRO A 92 -18.72 5.37 20.44
C PRO A 92 -17.41 5.04 19.70
N VAL A 93 -16.75 3.93 20.06
CA VAL A 93 -15.52 3.47 19.40
C VAL A 93 -15.76 3.11 17.94
N SER A 94 -16.84 2.38 17.64
CA SER A 94 -17.22 2.06 16.26
C SER A 94 -17.64 3.31 15.49
N ALA A 95 -18.37 4.22 16.14
CA ALA A 95 -18.79 5.49 15.55
C ALA A 95 -17.60 6.34 15.12
N ALA A 96 -16.62 6.51 16.02
CA ALA A 96 -15.40 7.25 15.74
C ALA A 96 -14.59 6.61 14.60
N ALA A 97 -14.33 5.30 14.70
CA ALA A 97 -13.58 4.56 13.68
C ALA A 97 -14.22 4.66 12.28
N LEU A 98 -15.55 4.68 12.23
CA LEU A 98 -16.30 4.79 10.98
C LEU A 98 -16.05 6.13 10.26
N LEU A 99 -15.69 7.19 10.97
CA LEU A 99 -15.31 8.48 10.39
C LEU A 99 -13.83 8.54 9.96
N VAL A 100 -12.97 7.66 10.49
CA VAL A 100 -11.55 7.58 10.12
C VAL A 100 -11.37 7.08 8.68
N GLY A 101 -12.15 6.09 8.26
CA GLY A 101 -12.08 5.53 6.90
C GLY A 101 -12.33 6.57 5.79
N PRO A 102 -13.45 7.31 5.81
CA PRO A 102 -13.72 8.41 4.88
C PRO A 102 -12.65 9.50 4.89
N ALA A 103 -12.14 9.88 6.06
CA ALA A 103 -11.07 10.88 6.15
C ALA A 103 -9.78 10.42 5.45
N ALA A 104 -9.41 9.14 5.56
CA ALA A 104 -8.23 8.58 4.90
C ALA A 104 -8.31 8.69 3.36
N LEU A 105 -9.48 8.46 2.77
CA LEU A 105 -9.67 8.58 1.32
C LEU A 105 -10.02 10.00 0.87
N ALA A 106 -10.58 10.85 1.75
CA ALA A 106 -10.95 12.23 1.43
C ALA A 106 -9.75 13.06 0.96
N VAL A 107 -8.54 12.80 1.46
CA VAL A 107 -7.32 13.49 1.01
C VAL A 107 -7.05 13.20 -0.47
N GLY A 108 -7.09 11.93 -0.88
CA GLY A 108 -6.93 11.56 -2.29
C GLY A 108 -8.04 12.15 -3.17
N ARG A 109 -9.30 12.10 -2.71
CA ARG A 109 -10.43 12.70 -3.42
C ARG A 109 -10.30 14.22 -3.58
N LEU A 110 -9.88 14.92 -2.53
CA LEU A 110 -9.61 16.36 -2.56
C LEU A 110 -8.60 16.68 -3.66
N VAL A 111 -7.48 15.95 -3.70
CA VAL A 111 -6.42 16.17 -4.70
C VAL A 111 -6.90 15.88 -6.13
N VAL A 112 -7.73 14.84 -6.33
CA VAL A 112 -8.34 14.62 -7.66
C VAL A 112 -9.27 15.78 -8.02
N ASP A 113 -10.12 16.23 -7.09
CA ASP A 113 -11.13 17.25 -7.37
C ASP A 113 -10.54 18.67 -7.48
N VAL A 114 -9.29 18.90 -7.01
CA VAL A 114 -8.51 20.13 -7.33
C VAL A 114 -8.33 20.30 -8.84
N GLN A 115 -8.37 19.22 -9.63
CA GLN A 115 -8.37 19.32 -11.10
C GLN A 115 -9.49 20.22 -11.62
N LEU A 116 -10.63 20.31 -10.94
CA LEU A 116 -11.74 21.19 -11.33
C LEU A 116 -11.42 22.68 -11.20
N VAL A 117 -10.42 23.04 -10.39
CA VAL A 117 -9.90 24.41 -10.28
C VAL A 117 -8.86 24.70 -11.35
N VAL A 118 -8.02 23.71 -11.66
CA VAL A 118 -6.93 23.84 -12.63
C VAL A 118 -7.46 23.84 -14.06
N ASP A 119 -8.19 22.78 -14.43
CA ASP A 119 -8.86 22.63 -15.72
C ASP A 119 -9.98 21.59 -15.58
N ALA A 120 -11.21 22.09 -15.42
CA ALA A 120 -12.39 21.25 -15.27
C ALA A 120 -12.73 20.42 -16.52
N GLY A 121 -12.28 20.85 -17.71
CA GLY A 121 -12.49 20.09 -18.95
C GLY A 121 -11.77 18.75 -18.95
N LEU A 122 -10.65 18.66 -18.22
CA LEU A 122 -9.84 17.44 -18.12
C LEU A 122 -10.19 16.54 -16.93
N ALA A 123 -11.14 16.92 -16.07
CA ALA A 123 -11.47 16.17 -14.87
C ALA A 123 -12.22 14.85 -15.15
N ALA A 124 -12.88 14.71 -16.30
CA ALA A 124 -13.66 13.53 -16.70
C ALA A 124 -14.60 12.98 -15.60
N ARG A 125 -15.41 13.86 -14.99
CA ARG A 125 -16.34 13.53 -13.88
C ARG A 125 -17.81 13.67 -14.33
N PRO A 126 -18.40 12.68 -15.03
CA PRO A 126 -19.76 12.79 -15.58
C PRO A 126 -20.83 13.04 -14.51
N ALA A 127 -20.63 12.54 -13.30
CA ALA A 127 -21.51 12.78 -12.16
C ALA A 127 -21.40 14.21 -11.59
N LEU A 128 -20.41 15.02 -11.98
CA LEU A 128 -20.26 16.40 -11.51
C LEU A 128 -20.53 17.39 -12.63
N LEU A 129 -19.98 17.17 -13.82
CA LEU A 129 -20.16 18.05 -14.97
C LEU A 129 -19.90 17.31 -16.29
N LEU A 130 -20.57 17.76 -17.36
CA LEU A 130 -20.34 17.34 -18.74
C LEU A 130 -20.03 18.58 -19.60
N PRO A 131 -18.77 18.80 -20.02
CA PRO A 131 -18.45 19.88 -20.94
C PRO A 131 -19.15 19.63 -22.29
N ARG A 132 -19.69 20.69 -22.91
CA ARG A 132 -20.27 20.63 -24.28
C ARG A 132 -19.65 21.64 -25.24
N THR A 133 -18.57 22.29 -24.79
CA THR A 133 -17.91 23.37 -25.51
C THR A 133 -16.42 23.27 -25.26
N LEU A 134 -15.63 23.76 -26.21
CA LEU A 134 -14.18 23.93 -26.04
C LEU A 134 -13.83 25.26 -25.33
N THR A 135 -14.83 26.01 -24.86
CA THR A 135 -14.59 27.23 -24.09
C THR A 135 -14.01 26.90 -22.72
N ALA A 136 -13.05 27.71 -22.26
CA ALA A 136 -12.42 27.50 -20.96
C ALA A 136 -13.47 27.57 -19.84
N LEU A 137 -13.49 26.53 -19.00
CA LEU A 137 -14.37 26.44 -17.84
C LEU A 137 -13.66 27.05 -16.63
N THR A 138 -14.29 28.07 -16.03
CA THR A 138 -13.80 28.71 -14.80
C THR A 138 -14.52 28.12 -13.58
N PRO A 139 -13.82 27.91 -12.44
CA PRO A 139 -14.44 27.37 -11.24
C PRO A 139 -15.50 28.33 -10.69
N SER A 140 -16.62 27.78 -10.21
CA SER A 140 -17.67 28.52 -9.52
C SER A 140 -17.77 28.12 -8.04
N VAL A 141 -18.78 28.65 -7.34
CA VAL A 141 -19.03 28.39 -5.92
C VAL A 141 -19.13 26.90 -5.60
N GLY A 142 -19.72 26.08 -6.49
CA GLY A 142 -19.88 24.65 -6.27
C GLY A 142 -18.55 23.90 -6.10
N VAL A 143 -17.50 24.26 -6.84
CA VAL A 143 -16.17 23.63 -6.68
C VAL A 143 -15.61 23.91 -5.29
N TRP A 144 -15.74 25.14 -4.80
CA TRP A 144 -15.25 25.49 -3.46
C TRP A 144 -16.04 24.79 -2.36
N LEU A 145 -17.35 24.62 -2.53
CA LEU A 145 -18.18 23.81 -1.62
C LEU A 145 -17.73 22.35 -1.60
N LEU A 146 -17.43 21.77 -2.77
CA LEU A 146 -16.95 20.39 -2.89
C LEU A 146 -15.60 20.21 -2.17
N LEU A 147 -14.64 21.10 -2.43
CA LEU A 147 -13.32 21.04 -1.79
C LEU A 147 -13.43 21.26 -0.27
N ALA A 148 -14.24 22.21 0.18
CA ALA A 148 -14.52 22.43 1.60
C ALA A 148 -15.15 21.19 2.24
N GLY A 149 -16.06 20.50 1.54
CA GLY A 149 -16.67 19.25 2.00
C GLY A 149 -15.63 18.16 2.31
N HIS A 150 -14.63 17.98 1.43
CA HIS A 150 -13.54 17.04 1.67
C HIS A 150 -12.66 17.46 2.86
N VAL A 151 -12.30 18.73 2.96
CA VAL A 151 -11.50 19.26 4.09
C VAL A 151 -12.22 19.04 5.43
N VAL A 152 -13.51 19.37 5.50
CA VAL A 152 -14.34 19.16 6.69
C VAL A 152 -14.44 17.67 7.04
N THR A 153 -14.52 16.79 6.05
CA THR A 153 -14.52 15.33 6.25
C THR A 153 -13.19 14.84 6.85
N VAL A 154 -12.05 15.38 6.39
CA VAL A 154 -10.74 15.08 6.98
C VAL A 154 -10.67 15.54 8.44
N LEU A 155 -11.09 16.78 8.72
CA LEU A 155 -11.12 17.32 10.09
C LEU A 155 -12.00 16.49 11.02
N ALA A 156 -13.17 16.05 10.53
CA ALA A 156 -14.08 15.17 11.28
C ALA A 156 -13.40 13.84 11.64
N GLY A 157 -12.68 13.21 10.71
CA GLY A 157 -11.95 11.97 11.00
C GLY A 157 -10.78 12.15 11.96
N VAL A 158 -10.04 13.27 11.87
CA VAL A 158 -8.97 13.59 12.82
C VAL A 158 -9.53 13.78 14.24
N LEU A 159 -10.63 14.52 14.39
CA LEU A 159 -11.30 14.71 15.67
C LEU A 159 -11.87 13.40 16.22
N ALA A 160 -12.48 12.58 15.37
CA ALA A 160 -12.99 11.26 15.75
C ALA A 160 -11.86 10.32 16.22
N PHE A 161 -10.73 10.31 15.51
CA PHE A 161 -9.56 9.54 15.88
C PHE A 161 -9.02 10.00 17.26
N GLY A 162 -8.91 11.31 17.47
CA GLY A 162 -8.47 11.88 18.75
C GLY A 162 -9.44 11.64 19.92
N ALA A 163 -10.74 11.51 19.66
CA ALA A 163 -11.76 11.21 20.68
C ALA A 163 -11.59 9.79 21.27
N VAL A 164 -10.98 8.86 20.52
CA VAL A 164 -10.71 7.48 20.97
C VAL A 164 -9.22 7.29 21.32
N GLY A 165 -8.34 8.09 20.72
CA GLY A 165 -6.89 8.06 20.88
C GLY A 165 -6.40 8.46 22.29
N GLY A 166 -7.09 9.39 22.97
CA GLY A 166 -6.74 9.83 24.33
C GLY A 166 -6.75 8.68 25.35
N ASP A 167 -7.76 7.80 25.26
CA ASP A 167 -7.84 6.59 26.07
C ASP A 167 -6.90 5.50 25.56
N HIS A 168 -6.61 5.44 24.26
CA HIS A 168 -5.64 4.49 23.70
C HIS A 168 -4.20 4.81 24.06
N SER A 169 -3.80 6.02 24.47
CA SER A 169 -2.43 6.25 24.95
C SER A 169 -2.24 5.86 26.43
N ALA A 170 -3.23 6.13 27.28
CA ALA A 170 -3.26 5.64 28.67
C ALA A 170 -3.55 4.13 28.76
N SER A 171 -4.22 3.60 27.74
CA SER A 171 -4.51 2.19 27.56
C SER A 171 -3.57 1.50 26.58
N ALA A 172 -2.68 2.16 25.83
CA ALA A 172 -1.70 1.46 24.97
C ALA A 172 -0.74 0.63 25.82
N GLY A 173 -0.48 1.09 27.06
CA GLY A 173 0.21 0.32 28.09
C GLY A 173 -0.62 -0.80 28.75
N ARG A 174 -1.94 -0.86 28.55
CA ARG A 174 -2.87 -1.82 29.21
C ARG A 174 -3.74 -2.68 28.26
N VAL A 175 -3.96 -2.26 27.02
CA VAL A 175 -4.86 -2.82 25.98
C VAL A 175 -4.07 -3.49 24.86
N SER A 176 -2.78 -3.18 24.71
CA SER A 176 -1.85 -4.01 23.91
C SER A 176 -1.71 -5.45 24.45
N ALA A 177 -2.22 -5.73 25.65
CA ALA A 177 -2.19 -7.04 26.31
C ALA A 177 -3.37 -7.98 25.96
N GLY A 178 -4.31 -7.58 25.09
CA GLY A 178 -5.53 -8.39 24.86
C GLY A 178 -6.14 -8.35 23.46
N ALA A 179 -5.51 -7.71 22.47
CA ALA A 179 -5.99 -7.75 21.09
C ALA A 179 -5.66 -9.11 20.44
N THR A 180 -6.63 -10.02 20.40
CA THR A 180 -6.52 -11.28 19.63
C THR A 180 -6.42 -10.95 18.14
N ARG A 181 -5.19 -10.95 17.61
CA ARG A 181 -4.91 -10.70 16.18
C ARG A 181 -5.55 -11.79 15.32
N ARG A 182 -6.17 -11.37 14.21
CA ARG A 182 -6.87 -12.25 13.26
C ARG A 182 -6.13 -12.27 11.93
N PRO A 183 -5.11 -13.13 11.76
CA PRO A 183 -4.31 -13.15 10.54
C PRO A 183 -5.18 -13.40 9.29
N GLY A 184 -6.26 -14.19 9.41
CA GLY A 184 -7.20 -14.42 8.32
C GLY A 184 -8.00 -13.18 7.90
N LEU A 185 -8.37 -12.30 8.84
CA LEU A 185 -9.12 -11.08 8.52
C LEU A 185 -8.23 -10.03 7.85
N LEU A 186 -7.02 -9.82 8.37
CA LEU A 186 -6.04 -8.91 7.76
C LEU A 186 -5.74 -9.35 6.32
N THR A 187 -5.51 -10.65 6.13
CA THR A 187 -5.29 -11.24 4.81
C THR A 187 -6.48 -11.01 3.88
N ALA A 188 -7.70 -11.30 4.33
CA ALA A 188 -8.90 -11.10 3.52
C ALA A 188 -9.09 -9.62 3.14
N VAL A 189 -8.84 -8.70 4.07
CA VAL A 189 -8.94 -7.26 3.82
C VAL A 189 -7.87 -6.79 2.81
N LEU A 190 -6.64 -7.27 2.89
CA LEU A 190 -5.59 -6.95 1.91
C LEU A 190 -5.90 -7.53 0.52
N LEU A 191 -6.42 -8.76 0.46
CA LEU A 191 -6.86 -9.39 -0.79
C LEU A 191 -7.99 -8.63 -1.48
N VAL A 192 -8.82 -7.92 -0.72
CA VAL A 192 -9.88 -7.06 -1.27
C VAL A 192 -9.35 -5.68 -1.64
N THR A 193 -8.56 -5.06 -0.76
CA THR A 193 -8.15 -3.66 -0.93
C THR A 193 -7.10 -3.45 -2.00
N ILE A 194 -6.21 -4.41 -2.24
CA ILE A 194 -5.17 -4.28 -3.28
C ILE A 194 -5.79 -4.23 -4.70
N PRO A 195 -6.69 -5.16 -5.11
CA PRO A 195 -7.42 -5.02 -6.37
C PRO A 195 -8.31 -3.79 -6.43
N THR A 196 -8.92 -3.39 -5.30
CA THR A 196 -9.75 -2.17 -5.24
C THR A 196 -8.89 -0.92 -5.50
N ALA A 197 -7.72 -0.84 -4.89
CA ALA A 197 -6.73 0.21 -5.11
C ALA A 197 -6.26 0.25 -6.57
N ALA A 198 -6.09 -0.92 -7.19
CA ALA A 198 -5.82 -1.03 -8.62
C ALA A 198 -6.92 -0.37 -9.47
N GLY A 199 -8.18 -0.62 -9.12
CA GLY A 199 -9.33 -0.07 -9.81
C GLY A 199 -9.37 1.46 -9.84
N PHE A 200 -8.78 2.13 -8.84
CA PHE A 200 -8.65 3.60 -8.80
C PHE A 200 -7.62 4.16 -9.79
N LEU A 201 -6.72 3.32 -10.30
CA LEU A 201 -5.70 3.73 -11.27
C LEU A 201 -6.20 3.58 -12.72
N VAL A 202 -7.16 2.68 -12.95
CA VAL A 202 -7.75 2.41 -14.27
C VAL A 202 -8.80 3.48 -14.63
N LYS A 203 -9.08 3.66 -15.93
CA LYS A 203 -10.21 4.47 -16.42
C LYS A 203 -11.49 4.09 -15.65
N SER A 204 -12.25 5.07 -15.14
CA SER A 204 -13.46 4.81 -14.34
C SER A 204 -14.70 4.50 -15.17
N PHE A 205 -14.71 4.85 -16.46
CA PHE A 205 -15.73 4.50 -17.45
C PHE A 205 -15.08 4.56 -18.83
N ALA A 206 -15.74 4.01 -19.84
CA ALA A 206 -15.43 4.28 -21.24
C ALA A 206 -16.52 5.19 -21.82
N SER A 207 -16.17 6.00 -22.83
CA SER A 207 -17.08 7.00 -23.41
C SER A 207 -16.88 7.11 -24.91
N ASP A 208 -18.01 7.20 -25.62
CA ASP A 208 -18.07 7.53 -27.04
C ASP A 208 -18.29 9.04 -27.28
N ASP A 209 -18.41 9.84 -26.22
CA ASP A 209 -18.59 11.29 -26.29
C ASP A 209 -17.23 12.00 -26.43
N PRO A 210 -16.98 12.74 -27.54
CA PRO A 210 -15.71 13.43 -27.76
C PRO A 210 -15.41 14.53 -26.73
N TYR A 211 -16.41 15.03 -26.00
CA TYR A 211 -16.22 16.03 -24.95
C TYR A 211 -15.91 15.43 -23.57
N LEU A 212 -16.01 14.11 -23.42
CA LEU A 212 -15.79 13.41 -22.16
C LEU A 212 -14.84 12.22 -22.36
N VAL A 213 -13.56 12.51 -22.55
CA VAL A 213 -12.54 11.47 -22.79
C VAL A 213 -11.98 10.96 -21.45
N PRO A 214 -12.35 9.75 -20.99
CA PRO A 214 -11.81 9.20 -19.75
C PRO A 214 -10.35 8.79 -19.94
N LYS A 215 -9.50 9.20 -19.00
CA LYS A 215 -8.08 8.85 -18.96
C LYS A 215 -7.79 7.90 -17.81
N SER A 216 -6.81 7.03 -18.00
CA SER A 216 -6.24 6.28 -16.87
C SER A 216 -5.50 7.26 -15.94
N ALA A 217 -5.23 6.89 -14.68
CA ALA A 217 -4.51 7.76 -13.76
C ALA A 217 -3.15 8.19 -14.32
N VAL A 218 -2.50 7.31 -15.09
CA VAL A 218 -1.18 7.52 -15.69
C VAL A 218 -1.21 8.52 -16.86
N GLU A 219 -2.32 8.56 -17.60
CA GLU A 219 -2.55 9.51 -18.70
C GLU A 219 -3.14 10.84 -18.22
N ALA A 220 -3.61 10.90 -16.98
CA ALA A 220 -4.32 12.03 -16.42
C ALA A 220 -3.38 13.16 -15.98
N PRO A 221 -3.88 14.40 -15.86
CA PRO A 221 -3.12 15.52 -15.30
C PRO A 221 -2.57 15.21 -13.89
N LEU A 222 -1.48 15.89 -13.52
CA LEU A 222 -0.77 15.65 -12.25
C LEU A 222 -1.66 15.62 -10.99
N PRO A 223 -2.67 16.50 -10.82
CA PRO A 223 -3.57 16.42 -9.66
C PRO A 223 -4.36 15.11 -9.62
N VAL A 224 -4.87 14.66 -10.78
CA VAL A 224 -5.64 13.41 -10.88
C VAL A 224 -4.76 12.20 -10.63
N LEU A 225 -3.57 12.14 -11.25
CA LEU A 225 -2.58 11.07 -11.00
C LEU A 225 -2.23 10.99 -9.51
N SER A 226 -1.87 12.12 -8.91
CA SER A 226 -1.45 12.18 -7.50
C SER A 226 -2.58 11.75 -6.58
N GLY A 227 -3.81 12.22 -6.82
CA GLY A 227 -4.98 11.85 -6.04
C GLY A 227 -5.34 10.37 -6.17
N CYS A 228 -5.28 9.80 -7.38
CA CYS A 228 -5.49 8.37 -7.61
C CYS A 228 -4.42 7.49 -6.92
N LEU A 229 -3.15 7.90 -6.96
CA LEU A 229 -2.07 7.24 -6.21
C LEU A 229 -2.30 7.31 -4.70
N LEU A 230 -2.70 8.48 -4.18
CA LEU A 230 -3.04 8.65 -2.77
C LEU A 230 -4.19 7.72 -2.37
N LEU A 231 -5.25 7.59 -3.19
CA LEU A 231 -6.34 6.65 -2.93
C LEU A 231 -5.85 5.19 -2.94
N ALA A 232 -5.04 4.83 -3.94
CA ALA A 232 -4.52 3.47 -4.11
C ALA A 232 -3.60 3.04 -2.95
N VAL A 233 -2.86 3.97 -2.36
CA VAL A 233 -2.02 3.71 -1.18
C VAL A 233 -2.84 3.78 0.12
N ALA A 234 -3.68 4.81 0.27
CA ALA A 234 -4.44 5.04 1.50
C ALA A 234 -5.39 3.90 1.83
N LEU A 235 -6.05 3.29 0.83
CA LEU A 235 -7.00 2.21 1.06
C LEU A 235 -6.37 0.97 1.75
N PRO A 236 -5.35 0.29 1.18
CA PRO A 236 -4.73 -0.87 1.81
C PRO A 236 -4.06 -0.50 3.15
N VAL A 237 -3.38 0.64 3.22
CA VAL A 237 -2.70 1.09 4.46
C VAL A 237 -3.69 1.35 5.59
N ALA A 238 -4.75 2.13 5.34
CA ALA A 238 -5.77 2.41 6.34
C ALA A 238 -6.50 1.13 6.76
N SER A 239 -6.80 0.24 5.81
CA SER A 239 -7.48 -1.02 6.11
C SER A 239 -6.65 -1.96 6.98
N GLY A 240 -5.34 -2.07 6.72
CA GLY A 240 -4.41 -2.83 7.53
C GLY A 240 -4.28 -2.25 8.93
N PHE A 241 -4.13 -0.92 9.04
CA PHE A 241 -4.09 -0.21 10.31
C PHE A 241 -5.35 -0.45 11.15
N LEU A 242 -6.54 -0.34 10.55
CA LEU A 242 -7.82 -0.52 11.22
C LEU A 242 -8.04 -1.95 11.73
N VAL A 243 -7.41 -2.95 11.11
CA VAL A 243 -7.59 -4.36 11.48
C VAL A 243 -6.51 -4.87 12.42
N ASP A 244 -5.27 -4.42 12.26
CA ASP A 244 -4.13 -5.00 13.00
C ASP A 244 -3.96 -4.40 14.40
N LEU A 245 -4.23 -3.11 14.56
CA LEU A 245 -3.96 -2.39 15.82
C LEU A 245 -5.20 -2.11 16.67
N ALA A 246 -6.39 -2.46 16.18
CA ALA A 246 -7.62 -1.92 16.73
C ALA A 246 -8.52 -2.97 17.39
N ALA A 247 -9.22 -2.54 18.44
CA ALA A 247 -10.26 -3.35 19.06
C ALA A 247 -11.32 -3.77 18.02
N PRO A 248 -11.99 -4.93 18.17
CA PRO A 248 -12.99 -5.43 17.22
C PRO A 248 -14.07 -4.41 16.83
N ALA A 249 -14.49 -3.57 17.79
CA ALA A 249 -15.44 -2.50 17.57
C ALA A 249 -14.88 -1.39 16.66
N PHE A 250 -13.61 -1.03 16.82
CA PHE A 250 -12.92 -0.04 15.99
C PHE A 250 -12.67 -0.59 14.59
N ALA A 251 -12.19 -1.83 14.47
CA ALA A 251 -12.00 -2.49 13.18
C ALA A 251 -13.29 -2.57 12.37
N ARG A 252 -14.41 -2.95 13.00
CA ARG A 252 -15.74 -2.96 12.36
C ARG A 252 -16.16 -1.58 11.87
N GLY A 253 -16.04 -0.56 12.73
CA GLY A 253 -16.41 0.81 12.36
C GLY A 253 -15.55 1.30 11.19
N GLY A 254 -14.24 1.17 11.31
CA GLY A 254 -13.27 1.58 10.31
C GLY A 254 -13.46 0.90 8.95
N LEU A 255 -13.65 -0.41 8.91
CA LEU A 255 -13.90 -1.14 7.66
C LEU A 255 -15.23 -0.73 7.00
N LEU A 256 -16.30 -0.49 7.77
CA LEU A 256 -17.54 0.09 7.24
C LEU A 256 -17.31 1.50 6.69
N GLY A 257 -16.53 2.31 7.39
CA GLY A 257 -16.15 3.65 6.95
C GLY A 257 -15.40 3.63 5.62
N LEU A 258 -14.39 2.75 5.50
CA LEU A 258 -13.66 2.54 4.25
C LEU A 258 -14.55 2.00 3.13
N ALA A 259 -15.50 1.11 3.43
CA ALA A 259 -16.47 0.61 2.46
C ALA A 259 -17.32 1.75 1.89
N PHE A 260 -17.88 2.62 2.74
CA PHE A 260 -18.65 3.79 2.27
C PHE A 260 -17.80 4.77 1.49
N ALA A 261 -16.58 5.03 1.94
CA ALA A 261 -15.66 5.94 1.26
C ALA A 261 -15.25 5.41 -0.13
N THR A 262 -14.97 4.11 -0.22
CA THR A 262 -14.68 3.41 -1.48
C THR A 262 -15.89 3.48 -2.41
N ALA A 263 -17.10 3.21 -1.91
CA ALA A 263 -18.34 3.35 -2.69
C ALA A 263 -18.55 4.80 -3.18
N GLY A 264 -18.21 5.79 -2.35
CA GLY A 264 -18.27 7.20 -2.73
C GLY A 264 -17.34 7.59 -3.89
N VAL A 265 -16.30 6.79 -4.16
CA VAL A 265 -15.37 6.97 -5.30
C VAL A 265 -15.84 6.17 -6.52
N SER A 266 -16.28 4.93 -6.33
CA SER A 266 -16.54 3.98 -7.42
C SER A 266 -17.98 3.95 -7.94
N VAL A 267 -18.97 4.23 -7.08
CA VAL A 267 -20.39 4.20 -7.47
C VAL A 267 -20.76 5.32 -8.44
N PRO A 268 -20.39 6.61 -8.24
CA PRO A 268 -20.79 7.68 -9.15
C PRO A 268 -20.42 7.46 -10.63
N PRO A 269 -19.17 7.07 -10.99
CA PRO A 269 -18.84 6.77 -12.39
C PRO A 269 -19.53 5.50 -12.90
N LEU A 270 -19.74 4.48 -12.05
CA LEU A 270 -20.50 3.29 -12.45
C LEU A 270 -21.97 3.64 -12.76
N SER A 271 -22.60 4.47 -11.93
CA SER A 271 -23.98 4.93 -12.17
C SER A 271 -24.07 5.75 -13.45
N ALA A 272 -23.09 6.61 -13.74
CA ALA A 272 -23.04 7.32 -15.01
C ALA A 272 -23.02 6.35 -16.20
N ALA A 273 -22.17 5.34 -16.13
CA ALA A 273 -22.03 4.31 -17.15
C ALA A 273 -23.26 3.38 -17.31
N LEU A 274 -24.12 3.28 -16.30
CA LEU A 274 -25.34 2.47 -16.36
C LEU A 274 -26.57 3.27 -16.79
N LEU A 275 -26.57 4.58 -16.52
CA LEU A 275 -27.73 5.45 -16.76
C LEU A 275 -27.64 6.21 -18.09
N VAL A 276 -26.45 6.35 -18.67
CA VAL A 276 -26.19 7.12 -19.89
C VAL A 276 -25.77 6.19 -21.01
N ARG A 277 -26.36 6.37 -22.20
CA ARG A 277 -26.14 5.48 -23.35
C ARG A 277 -24.74 5.55 -23.94
N ASP A 278 -24.11 6.73 -23.90
CA ASP A 278 -22.80 6.99 -24.51
C ASP A 278 -21.63 6.68 -23.55
N LEU A 279 -21.94 6.10 -22.39
CA LEU A 279 -20.98 5.69 -21.37
C LEU A 279 -21.11 4.19 -21.13
N SER A 280 -19.98 3.50 -21.03
CA SER A 280 -19.94 2.07 -20.74
C SER A 280 -19.15 1.76 -19.46
N PRO A 281 -19.55 0.71 -18.71
CA PRO A 281 -18.86 0.35 -17.48
C PRO A 281 -17.41 -0.04 -17.74
N SER A 282 -16.52 0.44 -16.87
CA SER A 282 -15.12 0.02 -16.86
C SER A 282 -14.84 -0.95 -15.71
N TRP A 283 -13.76 -1.71 -15.84
CA TRP A 283 -13.23 -2.54 -14.75
C TRP A 283 -12.86 -1.72 -13.51
N GLY A 284 -12.39 -0.47 -13.66
CA GLY A 284 -11.99 0.36 -12.53
C GLY A 284 -13.15 0.62 -11.55
N ALA A 285 -14.29 1.07 -12.08
CA ALA A 285 -15.47 1.32 -11.26
C ALA A 285 -16.11 0.02 -10.74
N VAL A 286 -16.15 -1.06 -11.54
CA VAL A 286 -16.71 -2.35 -11.12
C VAL A 286 -15.89 -2.99 -10.01
N VAL A 287 -14.57 -3.07 -10.14
CA VAL A 287 -13.70 -3.62 -9.08
C VAL A 287 -13.77 -2.74 -7.84
N GLY A 288 -13.84 -1.42 -8.01
CA GLY A 288 -14.04 -0.46 -6.92
C GLY A 288 -15.34 -0.70 -6.13
N THR A 289 -16.46 -0.95 -6.80
CA THR A 289 -17.75 -1.17 -6.13
C THR A 289 -17.83 -2.56 -5.49
N VAL A 290 -17.34 -3.60 -6.15
CA VAL A 290 -17.22 -4.94 -5.55
C VAL A 290 -16.33 -4.89 -4.31
N GLY A 291 -15.20 -4.18 -4.38
CA GLY A 291 -14.30 -3.93 -3.25
C GLY A 291 -14.99 -3.27 -2.06
N ALA A 292 -15.79 -2.24 -2.31
CA ALA A 292 -16.59 -1.57 -1.27
C ALA A 292 -17.56 -2.54 -0.58
N VAL A 293 -18.27 -3.38 -1.36
CA VAL A 293 -19.20 -4.39 -0.81
C VAL A 293 -18.46 -5.41 0.04
N LEU A 294 -17.35 -5.96 -0.47
CA LEU A 294 -16.55 -6.95 0.26
C LEU A 294 -15.97 -6.39 1.56
N LEU A 295 -15.51 -5.13 1.58
CA LEU A 295 -15.09 -4.45 2.81
C LEU A 295 -16.22 -4.33 3.83
N GLY A 296 -17.43 -3.96 3.37
CA GLY A 296 -18.61 -3.90 4.22
C GLY A 296 -18.98 -5.26 4.81
N LEU A 297 -18.87 -6.34 4.02
CA LEU A 297 -19.07 -7.71 4.48
C LEU A 297 -18.01 -8.14 5.50
N LEU A 298 -16.74 -7.80 5.29
CA LEU A 298 -15.63 -8.11 6.20
C LEU A 298 -15.71 -7.34 7.53
N ALA A 299 -16.43 -6.21 7.58
CA ALA A 299 -16.68 -5.51 8.83
C ALA A 299 -17.55 -6.29 9.82
N VAL A 300 -18.39 -7.21 9.34
CA VAL A 300 -19.24 -8.07 10.19
C VAL A 300 -18.41 -9.02 11.06
N PRO A 301 -17.56 -9.91 10.50
CA PRO A 301 -16.69 -10.75 11.32
C PRO A 301 -15.70 -9.91 12.12
N ALA A 302 -15.23 -8.75 11.63
CA ALA A 302 -14.34 -7.85 12.38
C ALA A 302 -14.92 -7.46 13.75
N GLY A 303 -16.23 -7.24 13.85
CA GLY A 303 -16.88 -6.85 15.10
C GLY A 303 -17.26 -7.99 16.05
N ARG A 304 -17.12 -9.26 15.65
CA ARG A 304 -17.45 -10.41 16.51
C ARG A 304 -16.24 -10.77 17.37
N GLY A 305 -16.09 -10.18 18.56
CA GLY A 305 -15.04 -10.54 19.52
C GLY A 305 -15.22 -11.96 20.08
N ASN A 306 -14.18 -12.79 20.12
CA ASN A 306 -14.21 -14.05 20.88
C ASN A 306 -13.99 -13.72 22.36
N THR A 307 -15.02 -13.87 23.20
CA THR A 307 -15.01 -13.55 24.64
C THR A 307 -14.18 -14.52 25.50
N ARG A 308 -13.54 -15.55 24.91
CA ARG A 308 -13.02 -16.72 25.65
C ARG A 308 -11.54 -16.69 26.06
N GLU A 309 -10.73 -15.74 25.60
CA GLU A 309 -9.29 -15.68 25.88
C GLU A 309 -8.92 -14.39 26.64
N ARG A 310 -9.46 -14.24 27.86
CA ARG A 310 -9.24 -13.05 28.71
C ARG A 310 -8.14 -13.22 29.76
N LEU A 311 -7.30 -14.24 29.65
CA LEU A 311 -6.18 -14.49 30.57
C LEU A 311 -4.90 -14.75 29.78
N GLY A 312 -3.91 -13.86 29.91
CA GLY A 312 -2.50 -14.19 29.73
C GLY A 312 -1.81 -13.65 28.48
N GLU A 313 -0.79 -12.83 28.75
CA GLU A 313 0.35 -12.45 27.92
C GLU A 313 0.13 -11.58 26.67
N VAL A 314 0.95 -10.52 26.58
CA VAL A 314 1.19 -9.72 25.38
C VAL A 314 1.72 -10.66 24.30
N ARG A 315 0.83 -11.12 23.41
CA ARG A 315 1.22 -11.94 22.26
C ARG A 315 1.61 -11.03 21.11
N LEU A 316 2.91 -10.93 20.84
CA LEU A 316 3.42 -10.45 19.55
C LEU A 316 2.68 -11.19 18.41
N PRO A 317 2.47 -10.56 17.23
CA PRO A 317 1.88 -11.28 16.09
C PRO A 317 2.61 -12.58 15.93
N SER A 318 1.87 -13.70 15.94
CA SER A 318 2.51 -15.00 15.85
C SER A 318 3.37 -14.96 14.59
N LEU A 319 4.66 -15.28 14.75
CA LEU A 319 5.62 -15.24 13.66
C LEU A 319 5.05 -15.93 12.40
N ARG A 320 4.31 -17.02 12.62
CA ARG A 320 3.55 -17.75 11.60
C ARG A 320 2.54 -16.89 10.82
N GLY A 321 1.79 -15.99 11.47
CA GLY A 321 0.85 -15.09 10.81
C GLY A 321 1.54 -14.04 9.93
N LEU A 322 2.67 -13.50 10.38
CA LEU A 322 3.49 -12.59 9.56
C LEU A 322 4.11 -13.33 8.36
N LEU A 323 4.63 -14.54 8.59
CA LEU A 323 5.19 -15.37 7.51
C LEU A 323 4.14 -15.74 6.47
N LEU A 324 2.92 -16.08 6.90
CA LEU A 324 1.82 -16.45 5.98
C LEU A 324 1.29 -15.23 5.19
N SER A 325 1.21 -14.06 5.81
CA SER A 325 0.83 -12.83 5.09
C SER A 325 1.91 -12.42 4.09
N ALA A 326 3.19 -12.48 4.46
CA ALA A 326 4.30 -12.29 3.52
C ALA A 326 4.26 -13.33 2.38
N ALA A 327 3.96 -14.59 2.68
CA ALA A 327 3.82 -15.66 1.68
C ALA A 327 2.76 -15.34 0.63
N LEU A 328 1.56 -14.95 1.08
CA LEU A 328 0.44 -14.65 0.20
C LEU A 328 0.68 -13.39 -0.63
N LEU A 329 1.20 -12.32 -0.02
CA LEU A 329 1.54 -11.09 -0.73
C LEU A 329 2.65 -11.34 -1.77
N SER A 330 3.68 -12.10 -1.41
CA SER A 330 4.75 -12.51 -2.34
C SER A 330 4.20 -13.33 -3.50
N THR A 331 3.33 -14.30 -3.21
CA THR A 331 2.71 -15.14 -4.24
C THR A 331 1.82 -14.32 -5.17
N LEU A 332 1.00 -13.42 -4.63
CA LEU A 332 0.16 -12.51 -5.41
C LEU A 332 1.01 -11.60 -6.30
N ALA A 333 2.07 -10.99 -5.75
CA ALA A 333 3.00 -10.18 -6.52
C ALA A 333 3.66 -10.98 -7.64
N GLY A 334 4.08 -12.22 -7.35
CA GLY A 334 4.71 -13.09 -8.32
C GLY A 334 3.76 -13.54 -9.44
N LEU A 335 2.51 -13.86 -9.11
CA LEU A 335 1.47 -14.17 -10.09
C LEU A 335 1.14 -12.97 -10.98
N LEU A 336 1.04 -11.77 -10.41
CA LEU A 336 0.80 -10.54 -11.18
C LEU A 336 2.00 -10.20 -12.08
N ALA A 337 3.24 -10.36 -11.61
CA ALA A 337 4.44 -10.12 -12.41
C ALA A 337 4.57 -11.13 -13.56
N ALA A 338 4.38 -12.42 -13.28
CA ALA A 338 4.43 -13.47 -14.28
C ALA A 338 3.27 -13.36 -15.29
N GLY A 339 2.04 -13.10 -14.81
CA GLY A 339 0.88 -12.84 -15.65
C GLY A 339 1.08 -11.59 -16.51
N GLY A 340 1.68 -10.54 -15.95
CA GLY A 340 2.08 -9.34 -16.68
C GLY A 340 2.97 -9.67 -17.88
N ALA A 341 3.98 -10.52 -17.70
CA ALA A 341 4.87 -10.92 -18.79
C ALA A 341 4.18 -11.68 -19.94
N LEU A 342 3.06 -12.36 -19.65
CA LEU A 342 2.32 -13.19 -20.61
C LEU A 342 1.18 -12.44 -21.31
N LEU A 343 0.72 -11.33 -20.74
CA LEU A 343 -0.42 -10.57 -21.25
C LEU A 343 0.04 -9.40 -22.15
N PRO A 344 -0.80 -8.98 -23.12
CA PRO A 344 -0.53 -7.81 -23.95
C PRO A 344 -0.31 -6.56 -23.10
N GLN A 345 0.77 -5.84 -23.38
CA GLN A 345 1.20 -4.65 -22.65
C GLN A 345 0.63 -3.36 -23.24
N LEU A 346 0.40 -3.34 -24.55
CA LEU A 346 -0.09 -2.21 -25.32
C LEU A 346 -1.07 -2.71 -26.39
N HIS A 347 -2.07 -1.89 -26.71
CA HIS A 347 -2.87 -2.03 -27.91
C HIS A 347 -2.58 -0.84 -28.83
N MET A 348 -1.98 -1.10 -29.98
CA MET A 348 -1.55 -0.07 -30.91
C MET A 348 -2.73 0.39 -31.79
N PRO A 349 -2.80 1.69 -32.14
CA PRO A 349 -3.78 2.19 -33.11
C PRO A 349 -3.59 1.53 -34.49
N ALA A 350 -4.67 1.42 -35.26
CA ALA A 350 -4.62 0.83 -36.59
C ALA A 350 -3.63 1.60 -37.50
N GLY A 351 -2.68 0.87 -38.12
CA GLY A 351 -1.66 1.44 -39.00
C GLY A 351 -0.40 1.97 -38.30
N ALA A 352 -0.36 1.98 -36.96
CA ALA A 352 0.85 2.30 -36.22
C ALA A 352 1.85 1.12 -36.25
N PRO A 353 3.16 1.38 -36.27
CA PRO A 353 4.17 0.34 -36.17
C PRO A 353 4.04 -0.40 -34.83
N ASP A 354 4.15 -1.72 -34.85
CA ASP A 354 4.06 -2.53 -33.63
C ASP A 354 5.27 -2.26 -32.72
N VAL A 355 5.01 -2.03 -31.43
CA VAL A 355 6.03 -1.75 -30.42
C VAL A 355 6.03 -2.89 -29.41
N THR A 356 7.05 -3.75 -29.49
CA THR A 356 7.17 -4.91 -28.60
C THR A 356 7.92 -4.52 -27.31
N PRO A 357 7.30 -4.59 -26.13
CA PRO A 357 7.96 -4.26 -24.86
C PRO A 357 8.79 -5.45 -24.35
N TYR A 358 10.01 -5.60 -24.88
CA TYR A 358 10.94 -6.66 -24.52
C TYR A 358 11.24 -6.75 -23.01
N SER A 359 11.21 -5.62 -22.30
CA SER A 359 11.42 -5.53 -20.86
C SER A 359 10.45 -6.38 -20.03
N ALA A 360 9.23 -6.63 -20.54
CA ALA A 360 8.23 -7.44 -19.86
C ALA A 360 8.70 -8.88 -19.59
N ARG A 361 9.66 -9.38 -20.39
CA ARG A 361 10.26 -10.72 -20.25
C ARG A 361 11.01 -10.90 -18.93
N MET A 362 11.48 -9.81 -18.31
CA MET A 362 12.11 -9.87 -16.99
C MET A 362 11.10 -10.14 -15.86
N SER A 363 9.82 -9.83 -16.07
CA SER A 363 8.78 -9.99 -15.06
C SER A 363 8.44 -11.48 -14.81
N ALA A 364 8.65 -12.35 -15.80
CA ALA A 364 8.46 -13.80 -15.65
C ALA A 364 9.42 -14.45 -14.64
N PRO A 365 10.77 -14.34 -14.78
CA PRO A 365 11.69 -14.87 -13.79
C PRO A 365 11.56 -14.18 -12.43
N ALA A 366 11.29 -12.87 -12.39
CA ALA A 366 11.01 -12.16 -11.14
C ALA A 366 9.80 -12.76 -10.41
N GLY A 367 8.70 -12.96 -11.14
CA GLY A 367 7.47 -13.52 -10.60
C GLY A 367 7.63 -14.97 -10.14
N ALA A 368 8.35 -15.79 -10.90
CA ALA A 368 8.66 -17.16 -10.53
C ALA A 368 9.41 -17.26 -9.19
N VAL A 369 10.43 -16.42 -8.98
CA VAL A 369 11.17 -16.39 -7.72
C VAL A 369 10.25 -16.04 -6.55
N LEU A 370 9.39 -15.04 -6.69
CA LEU A 370 8.45 -14.62 -5.62
C LEU A 370 7.38 -15.67 -5.31
N ILE A 371 6.91 -16.40 -6.30
CA ILE A 371 6.01 -17.55 -6.09
C ILE A 371 6.74 -18.65 -5.30
N LEU A 372 7.99 -18.96 -5.66
CA LEU A 372 8.79 -19.97 -4.96
C LEU A 372 9.10 -19.56 -3.51
N LEU A 373 9.46 -18.29 -3.29
CA LEU A 373 9.67 -17.74 -1.94
C LEU A 373 8.38 -17.77 -1.12
N GLY A 374 7.25 -17.40 -1.72
CA GLY A 374 5.92 -17.48 -1.09
C GLY A 374 5.56 -18.92 -0.70
N ALA A 375 5.72 -19.87 -1.62
CA ALA A 375 5.50 -21.29 -1.35
C ALA A 375 6.41 -21.82 -0.22
N GLY A 376 7.68 -21.41 -0.20
CA GLY A 376 8.62 -21.73 0.88
C GLY A 376 8.18 -21.20 2.24
N LEU A 377 7.59 -20.01 2.29
CA LEU A 377 7.04 -19.41 3.51
C LEU A 377 5.77 -20.10 4.02
N CYS A 378 4.97 -20.71 3.14
CA CYS A 378 3.83 -21.52 3.55
C CYS A 378 4.23 -22.79 4.31
N HIS A 379 5.45 -23.29 4.09
CA HIS A 379 5.94 -24.51 4.72
C HIS A 379 6.67 -24.19 6.05
N PRO A 380 6.18 -24.64 7.22
CA PRO A 380 6.69 -24.19 8.53
C PRO A 380 8.18 -24.46 8.76
N ARG A 381 8.70 -25.58 8.21
CA ARG A 381 10.15 -25.91 8.30
C ARG A 381 11.06 -25.03 7.45
N LEU A 382 10.51 -24.42 6.39
CA LEU A 382 11.25 -23.61 5.44
C LEU A 382 11.03 -22.11 5.69
N ALA A 383 9.95 -21.73 6.35
CA ALA A 383 9.54 -20.34 6.45
C ALA A 383 10.61 -19.43 7.10
N GLU A 384 11.19 -19.84 8.22
CA GLU A 384 12.29 -19.10 8.87
C GLU A 384 13.57 -19.07 8.03
N ARG A 385 13.77 -20.08 7.17
CA ARG A 385 14.94 -20.16 6.29
C ARG A 385 14.76 -19.30 5.05
N VAL A 386 13.54 -19.18 4.53
CA VAL A 386 13.26 -18.49 3.25
C VAL A 386 12.96 -17.00 3.48
N ARG A 387 12.47 -16.62 4.66
CA ARG A 387 12.11 -15.22 4.98
C ARG A 387 13.23 -14.20 4.68
N PRO A 388 14.50 -14.42 5.06
CA PRO A 388 15.55 -13.43 4.76
C PRO A 388 15.75 -13.22 3.25
N ALA A 389 15.52 -14.25 2.43
CA ALA A 389 15.57 -14.13 0.98
C ALA A 389 14.44 -13.23 0.46
N LEU A 390 13.22 -13.34 1.01
CA LEU A 390 12.07 -12.49 0.61
C LEU A 390 12.26 -11.02 1.02
N ALA A 391 12.88 -10.76 2.17
CA ALA A 391 13.17 -9.39 2.63
C ALA A 391 14.04 -8.59 1.63
N VAL A 392 14.76 -9.28 0.74
CA VAL A 392 15.54 -8.71 -0.36
C VAL A 392 14.82 -8.90 -1.70
N GLY A 393 14.33 -10.12 -1.96
CA GLY A 393 13.79 -10.55 -3.26
C GLY A 393 12.53 -9.82 -3.71
N TRP A 394 11.81 -9.11 -2.83
CA TRP A 394 10.67 -8.30 -3.24
C TRP A 394 11.01 -7.24 -4.30
N VAL A 395 12.26 -6.76 -4.34
CA VAL A 395 12.71 -5.77 -5.34
C VAL A 395 12.85 -6.35 -6.75
N LEU A 396 12.76 -7.67 -6.92
CA LEU A 396 12.72 -8.30 -8.25
C LEU A 396 11.57 -7.76 -9.11
N VAL A 397 10.41 -7.48 -8.49
CA VAL A 397 9.25 -6.91 -9.20
C VAL A 397 9.54 -5.49 -9.71
N PRO A 398 9.82 -4.47 -8.86
CA PRO A 398 10.07 -3.13 -9.36
C PRO A 398 11.26 -3.09 -10.33
N LEU A 399 12.30 -3.92 -10.14
CA LEU A 399 13.41 -4.04 -11.08
C LEU A 399 12.96 -4.49 -12.48
N ALA A 400 12.03 -5.44 -12.58
CA ALA A 400 11.51 -5.94 -13.86
C ALA A 400 10.39 -5.07 -14.45
N SER A 401 9.50 -4.55 -13.59
CA SER A 401 8.29 -3.84 -14.02
C SER A 401 8.57 -2.39 -14.42
N ALA A 402 9.51 -1.70 -13.78
CA ALA A 402 9.82 -0.30 -14.09
C ALA A 402 10.17 -0.03 -15.58
N PRO A 403 11.08 -0.78 -16.23
CA PRO A 403 11.39 -0.57 -17.65
C PRO A 403 10.22 -0.93 -18.59
N THR A 404 9.35 -1.83 -18.16
CA THR A 404 8.13 -2.17 -18.91
C THR A 404 7.14 -1.02 -18.86
N LEU A 405 6.88 -0.48 -17.66
CA LEU A 405 5.97 0.66 -17.46
C LEU A 405 6.47 1.93 -18.14
N GLU A 406 7.78 2.16 -18.16
CA GLU A 406 8.38 3.28 -18.88
C GLU A 406 8.16 3.17 -20.39
N THR A 407 8.37 1.98 -20.97
CA THR A 407 8.12 1.74 -22.40
C THR A 407 6.64 1.97 -22.74
N VAL A 408 5.74 1.48 -21.89
CA VAL A 408 4.29 1.68 -22.02
C VAL A 408 3.96 3.17 -21.98
N LEU A 409 4.43 3.89 -20.96
CA LEU A 409 4.18 5.32 -20.79
C LEU A 409 4.69 6.14 -21.97
N ALA A 410 5.93 5.90 -22.41
CA ALA A 410 6.51 6.59 -23.54
C ALA A 410 5.71 6.33 -24.82
N THR A 411 5.26 5.09 -25.03
CA THR A 411 4.49 4.72 -26.22
C THR A 411 3.09 5.31 -26.21
N THR A 412 2.38 5.24 -25.08
CA THR A 412 1.03 5.83 -24.97
C THR A 412 1.05 7.34 -25.16
N GLN A 413 2.09 8.03 -24.66
CA GLN A 413 2.28 9.47 -24.87
C GLN A 413 2.64 9.82 -26.31
N ALA A 414 3.44 9.00 -27.00
CA ALA A 414 3.91 9.29 -28.35
C ALA A 414 2.90 8.94 -29.45
N THR A 415 2.13 7.85 -29.28
CA THR A 415 1.28 7.30 -30.34
C THR A 415 -0.20 7.25 -30.00
N GLY A 416 -0.58 7.54 -28.75
CA GLY A 416 -1.96 7.36 -28.29
C GLY A 416 -2.36 5.89 -28.13
N ALA A 417 -1.41 4.96 -28.05
CA ALA A 417 -1.67 3.56 -27.77
C ALA A 417 -2.39 3.36 -26.43
N GLU A 418 -3.23 2.33 -26.34
CA GLU A 418 -3.92 2.00 -25.10
C GLU A 418 -3.09 1.05 -24.23
N VAL A 419 -3.17 1.23 -22.92
CA VAL A 419 -2.49 0.38 -21.94
C VAL A 419 -3.16 -1.00 -21.88
N GLY A 420 -2.40 -2.06 -22.17
CA GLY A 420 -2.86 -3.44 -22.09
C GLY A 420 -2.84 -4.00 -20.66
N PHE A 421 -3.51 -5.15 -20.46
CA PHE A 421 -3.62 -5.80 -19.14
C PHE A 421 -2.27 -6.20 -18.55
N GLY A 422 -1.28 -6.52 -19.39
CA GLY A 422 0.06 -6.89 -18.93
C GLY A 422 0.79 -5.75 -18.22
N ALA A 423 0.56 -4.51 -18.67
CA ALA A 423 1.17 -3.32 -18.09
C ALA A 423 0.54 -3.01 -16.73
N TRP A 424 -0.79 -3.15 -16.64
CA TRP A 424 -1.52 -3.08 -15.38
C TRP A 424 -1.02 -4.13 -14.38
N ALA A 425 -0.96 -5.39 -14.77
CA ALA A 425 -0.49 -6.46 -13.90
C ALA A 425 0.94 -6.20 -13.40
N SER A 426 1.84 -5.70 -14.26
CA SER A 426 3.21 -5.34 -13.89
C SER A 426 3.26 -4.19 -12.88
N GLY A 427 2.47 -3.12 -13.08
CA GLY A 427 2.39 -2.02 -12.12
C GLY A 427 1.79 -2.43 -10.78
N LEU A 428 0.72 -3.24 -10.82
CA LEU A 428 0.04 -3.73 -9.62
C LEU A 428 0.87 -4.72 -8.82
N ALA A 429 1.77 -5.47 -9.45
CA ALA A 429 2.66 -6.40 -8.76
C ALA A 429 3.59 -5.71 -7.75
N VAL A 430 3.93 -4.42 -7.95
CA VAL A 430 4.88 -3.68 -7.12
C VAL A 430 4.37 -3.48 -5.69
N LEU A 431 3.08 -3.16 -5.52
CA LEU A 431 2.48 -2.93 -4.21
C LEU A 431 2.51 -4.16 -3.29
N PRO A 432 1.95 -5.33 -3.67
CA PRO A 432 2.02 -6.54 -2.84
C PRO A 432 3.47 -7.01 -2.66
N ALA A 433 4.38 -6.78 -3.63
CA ALA A 433 5.80 -7.08 -3.43
C ALA A 433 6.40 -6.24 -2.28
N ALA A 434 6.22 -4.93 -2.33
CA ALA A 434 6.72 -4.02 -1.29
C ALA A 434 6.13 -4.33 0.09
N LEU A 435 4.83 -4.65 0.15
CA LEU A 435 4.17 -5.10 1.37
C LEU A 435 4.74 -6.45 1.86
N ALA A 436 4.97 -7.41 0.96
CA ALA A 436 5.58 -8.71 1.31
C ALA A 436 6.98 -8.54 1.90
N GLY A 437 7.82 -7.70 1.28
CA GLY A 437 9.15 -7.36 1.79
C GLY A 437 9.10 -6.69 3.16
N SER A 438 8.16 -5.74 3.34
CA SER A 438 7.96 -5.04 4.62
C SER A 438 7.52 -6.00 5.73
N VAL A 439 6.53 -6.85 5.47
CA VAL A 439 6.07 -7.87 6.43
C VAL A 439 7.18 -8.87 6.75
N ALA A 440 7.95 -9.31 5.74
CA ALA A 440 9.09 -10.20 5.95
C ALA A 440 10.21 -9.56 6.79
N ALA A 441 10.43 -8.24 6.64
CA ALA A 441 11.37 -7.48 7.46
C ALA A 441 10.88 -7.37 8.92
N VAL A 442 9.61 -7.02 9.14
CA VAL A 442 8.99 -6.95 10.49
C VAL A 442 9.02 -8.31 11.18
N ALA A 443 8.70 -9.39 10.47
CA ALA A 443 8.83 -10.76 10.98
C ALA A 443 10.26 -11.07 11.47
N GLY A 444 11.27 -10.49 10.82
CA GLY A 444 12.66 -10.58 11.28
C GLY A 444 12.99 -9.80 12.53
N GLY A 445 12.29 -8.69 12.78
CA GLY A 445 12.35 -7.95 14.04
C GLY A 445 11.77 -8.78 15.18
N VAL A 446 10.59 -9.37 14.97
CA VAL A 446 9.95 -10.26 15.95
C VAL A 446 10.84 -11.47 16.29
N GLU A 447 11.44 -12.12 15.28
CA GLU A 447 12.43 -13.19 15.48
C GLU A 447 13.68 -12.77 16.28
N ARG A 448 13.96 -11.46 16.37
CA ARG A 448 15.15 -10.92 17.04
C ARG A 448 14.86 -10.58 18.51
N ASP A 449 13.65 -10.18 18.82
CA ASP A 449 13.23 -9.84 20.19
C ASP A 449 13.19 -11.06 21.10
N GLU A 450 13.04 -12.27 20.53
CA GLU A 450 13.07 -13.55 21.26
C GLU A 450 14.49 -14.06 21.58
N VAL A 451 15.53 -13.32 21.20
CA VAL A 451 16.93 -13.77 21.28
C VAL A 451 17.80 -12.73 21.98
N ASP A 452 18.56 -13.15 22.99
CA ASP A 452 19.55 -12.31 23.65
C ASP A 452 20.59 -11.74 22.66
N LEU A 453 20.76 -10.42 22.67
CA LEU A 453 21.58 -9.66 21.72
C LEU A 453 22.95 -9.28 22.28
N THR A 454 23.23 -9.58 23.55
CA THR A 454 24.43 -9.13 24.28
C THR A 454 25.74 -9.75 23.77
N GLU A 455 25.69 -10.89 23.08
CA GLU A 455 26.88 -11.57 22.50
C GLU A 455 26.82 -11.66 20.98
N ARG A 456 26.99 -10.54 20.26
CA ARG A 456 27.17 -10.57 18.79
C ARG A 456 28.57 -10.16 18.38
N SER A 457 29.40 -11.14 18.03
CA SER A 457 30.65 -10.91 17.31
C SER A 457 30.40 -10.91 15.80
N ALA A 458 30.91 -9.89 15.11
CA ALA A 458 30.84 -9.84 13.65
C ALA A 458 31.72 -10.92 13.04
N ARG A 459 31.20 -11.65 12.04
CA ARG A 459 31.97 -12.65 11.29
C ARG A 459 32.97 -11.96 10.38
N ARG A 460 34.21 -11.85 10.84
CA ARG A 460 35.31 -11.19 10.10
C ARG A 460 35.53 -11.78 8.70
N ASP A 461 35.31 -13.08 8.56
CA ASP A 461 35.47 -13.79 7.28
C ASP A 461 34.47 -13.36 6.20
N LEU A 462 33.36 -12.72 6.59
CA LEU A 462 32.36 -12.20 5.66
C LEU A 462 32.56 -10.72 5.32
N ILE A 463 33.44 -10.00 6.02
CA ILE A 463 33.63 -8.55 5.79
C ILE A 463 34.22 -8.29 4.40
N VAL A 464 35.32 -8.97 4.06
CA VAL A 464 35.98 -8.81 2.76
C VAL A 464 35.05 -9.18 1.58
N PRO A 465 34.42 -10.37 1.54
CA PRO A 465 33.52 -10.70 0.44
C PRO A 465 32.29 -9.78 0.43
N ALA A 466 31.84 -9.26 1.57
CA ALA A 466 30.76 -8.28 1.60
C ALA A 466 31.16 -6.95 0.95
N VAL A 467 32.32 -6.40 1.30
CA VAL A 467 32.82 -5.15 0.68
C VAL A 467 33.00 -5.34 -0.83
N LEU A 468 33.61 -6.44 -1.25
CA LEU A 468 33.79 -6.74 -2.68
C LEU A 468 32.45 -6.93 -3.40
N ALA A 469 31.49 -7.64 -2.81
CA ALA A 469 30.16 -7.81 -3.39
C ALA A 469 29.40 -6.48 -3.48
N ALA A 470 29.55 -5.58 -2.50
CA ALA A 470 28.97 -4.24 -2.54
C ALA A 470 29.54 -3.40 -3.70
N LEU A 471 30.86 -3.44 -3.91
CA LEU A 471 31.51 -2.75 -5.04
C LEU A 471 31.08 -3.32 -6.40
N LEU A 472 31.01 -4.65 -6.52
CA LEU A 472 30.54 -5.31 -7.74
C LEU A 472 29.05 -5.02 -8.01
N ALA A 473 28.20 -5.02 -6.98
CA ALA A 473 26.80 -4.64 -7.09
C ALA A 473 26.65 -3.18 -7.53
N LEU A 474 27.44 -2.26 -6.96
CA LEU A 474 27.47 -0.87 -7.40
C LEU A 474 27.81 -0.76 -8.89
N GLY A 475 28.82 -1.49 -9.36
CA GLY A 475 29.14 -1.58 -10.78
C GLY A 475 28.00 -2.16 -11.63
N ALA A 476 27.34 -3.23 -11.16
CA ALA A 476 26.28 -3.93 -11.90
C ALA A 476 25.00 -3.09 -12.11
N PHE A 477 24.63 -2.27 -11.12
CA PHE A 477 23.43 -1.43 -11.17
C PHE A 477 23.70 -0.01 -11.67
N SER A 478 24.93 0.48 -11.54
CA SER A 478 25.29 1.84 -11.99
C SER A 478 25.76 1.89 -13.44
N LEU A 479 26.26 0.77 -13.96
CA LEU A 479 26.77 0.67 -15.33
C LEU A 479 25.79 -0.10 -16.24
N PRO A 480 25.83 0.16 -17.55
CA PRO A 480 24.97 -0.52 -18.50
C PRO A 480 25.32 -2.00 -18.63
N VAL A 481 24.30 -2.87 -18.58
CA VAL A 481 24.42 -4.32 -18.83
C VAL A 481 24.51 -4.62 -20.32
N MET A 482 23.92 -3.77 -21.17
CA MET A 482 23.95 -3.88 -22.62
C MET A 482 24.30 -2.53 -23.24
N ARG A 483 25.03 -2.56 -24.35
CA ARG A 483 25.34 -1.40 -25.19
C ARG A 483 25.01 -1.72 -26.64
N ALA A 484 24.61 -0.71 -27.39
CA ALA A 484 24.41 -0.78 -28.82
C ALA A 484 24.55 0.62 -29.42
N PRO A 485 24.91 0.76 -30.72
CA PRO A 485 24.98 2.06 -31.37
C PRO A 485 23.65 2.80 -31.30
N GLY A 486 23.68 4.08 -30.86
CA GLY A 486 22.46 4.91 -30.75
C GLY A 486 21.53 4.56 -29.59
N TYR A 487 21.94 3.66 -28.68
CA TYR A 487 21.15 3.27 -27.52
C TYR A 487 21.75 3.80 -26.22
N THR A 488 20.99 4.63 -25.51
CA THR A 488 21.31 5.17 -24.19
C THR A 488 20.53 4.41 -23.10
N PRO A 489 21.16 3.45 -22.41
CA PRO A 489 20.49 2.69 -21.35
C PRO A 489 20.24 3.56 -20.12
N PRO A 490 19.05 3.46 -19.49
CA PRO A 490 18.78 4.14 -18.24
C PRO A 490 19.68 3.58 -17.13
N GLY A 491 20.26 4.48 -16.34
CA GLY A 491 21.19 4.17 -15.27
C GLY A 491 20.87 4.95 -14.00
N VAL A 492 21.61 4.65 -12.92
CA VAL A 492 21.49 5.36 -11.65
C VAL A 492 22.08 6.77 -11.72
N PHE A 493 23.15 6.95 -12.50
CA PHE A 493 23.86 8.23 -12.63
C PHE A 493 23.77 8.84 -14.05
N THR A 494 23.15 8.15 -14.99
CA THR A 494 23.03 8.55 -16.39
C THR A 494 21.59 8.32 -16.85
N ASP A 495 20.97 9.31 -17.48
CA ASP A 495 19.59 9.25 -17.99
C ASP A 495 18.60 8.68 -16.98
N PHE A 496 18.48 9.36 -15.83
CA PHE A 496 17.67 8.92 -14.72
C PHE A 496 16.18 8.96 -15.06
N SER A 497 15.51 7.81 -15.01
CA SER A 497 14.12 7.65 -15.41
C SER A 497 13.34 6.74 -14.45
N THR A 498 12.12 6.37 -14.82
CA THR A 498 11.30 5.42 -14.04
C THR A 498 12.03 4.08 -13.83
N THR A 499 12.75 3.58 -14.83
CA THR A 499 13.61 2.39 -14.74
C THR A 499 14.66 2.54 -13.65
N SER A 500 15.25 3.74 -13.51
CA SER A 500 16.31 4.01 -12.53
C SER A 500 15.85 3.81 -11.10
N TRP A 501 14.58 4.07 -10.77
CA TRP A 501 14.03 3.77 -9.44
C TRP A 501 14.03 2.27 -9.13
N GLY A 502 13.74 1.42 -10.11
CA GLY A 502 13.86 -0.04 -9.99
C GLY A 502 15.31 -0.48 -9.72
N LEU A 503 16.28 0.15 -10.39
CA LEU A 503 17.71 -0.07 -10.18
C LEU A 503 18.17 0.37 -8.79
N VAL A 504 17.75 1.55 -8.34
CA VAL A 504 18.07 2.10 -7.01
C VAL A 504 17.52 1.21 -5.90
N ALA A 505 16.25 0.78 -6.01
CA ALA A 505 15.65 -0.13 -5.04
C ALA A 505 16.40 -1.47 -4.97
N ALA A 506 16.75 -2.05 -6.13
CA ALA A 506 17.51 -3.29 -6.21
C ALA A 506 18.92 -3.16 -5.60
N LEU A 507 19.64 -2.09 -5.96
CA LEU A 507 20.97 -1.80 -5.41
C LEU A 507 20.91 -1.63 -3.89
N ALA A 508 19.97 -0.82 -3.38
CA ALA A 508 19.82 -0.60 -1.95
C ALA A 508 19.52 -1.89 -1.18
N ALA A 509 18.67 -2.77 -1.72
CA ALA A 509 18.36 -4.05 -1.11
C ALA A 509 19.57 -5.00 -1.09
N VAL A 510 20.35 -5.05 -2.17
CA VAL A 510 21.59 -5.85 -2.23
C VAL A 510 22.65 -5.32 -1.26
N LEU A 511 22.87 -4.00 -1.22
CA LEU A 511 23.79 -3.37 -0.28
C LEU A 511 23.36 -3.61 1.18
N GLY A 512 22.07 -3.49 1.48
CA GLY A 512 21.51 -3.82 2.79
C GLY A 512 21.73 -5.28 3.17
N ALA A 513 21.48 -6.20 2.24
CA ALA A 513 21.68 -7.64 2.44
C ALA A 513 23.15 -7.97 2.76
N VAL A 514 24.07 -7.43 1.96
CA VAL A 514 25.50 -7.68 2.08
C VAL A 514 26.09 -6.99 3.32
N GLY A 515 25.62 -5.79 3.68
CA GLY A 515 26.01 -5.10 4.91
C GLY A 515 25.52 -5.80 6.18
N LEU A 516 24.35 -6.45 6.13
CA LEU A 516 23.81 -7.21 7.26
C LEU A 516 24.42 -8.63 7.38
N ALA A 517 24.98 -9.19 6.31
CA ALA A 517 25.48 -10.56 6.30
C ALA A 517 26.53 -10.87 7.41
N PRO A 518 27.52 -10.00 7.73
CA PRO A 518 28.50 -10.29 8.78
C PRO A 518 27.93 -10.38 10.19
N VAL A 519 26.75 -9.82 10.42
CA VAL A 519 26.07 -9.78 11.74
C VAL A 519 24.89 -10.77 11.84
N CYS A 520 24.64 -11.54 10.78
CA CYS A 520 23.56 -12.52 10.73
C CYS A 520 24.04 -13.94 11.08
N ARG A 521 23.11 -14.77 11.57
CA ARG A 521 23.34 -16.20 11.81
C ARG A 521 23.56 -16.95 10.48
N PRO A 522 24.35 -18.03 10.45
CA PRO A 522 24.79 -18.70 9.23
C PRO A 522 23.65 -19.07 8.25
N ARG A 523 22.63 -19.77 8.74
CA ARG A 523 21.45 -20.15 7.96
C ARG A 523 20.68 -18.95 7.40
N ARG A 524 20.66 -17.81 8.13
CA ARG A 524 20.00 -16.56 7.68
C ARG A 524 20.86 -15.83 6.65
N VAL A 525 22.18 -15.88 6.78
CA VAL A 525 23.14 -15.33 5.80
C VAL A 525 22.95 -16.01 4.46
N VAL A 526 22.89 -17.35 4.44
CA VAL A 526 22.69 -18.11 3.19
C VAL A 526 21.43 -17.63 2.46
N ALA A 527 20.30 -17.54 3.16
CA ALA A 527 19.06 -17.08 2.56
C ALA A 527 19.10 -15.62 2.10
N LEU A 528 19.65 -14.74 2.92
CA LEU A 528 19.78 -13.31 2.62
C LEU A 528 20.64 -13.09 1.37
N LEU A 529 21.80 -13.76 1.29
CA LEU A 529 22.70 -13.70 0.15
C LEU A 529 22.11 -14.37 -1.09
N SER A 530 21.33 -15.45 -0.93
CA SER A 530 20.59 -16.06 -2.05
C SER A 530 19.54 -15.11 -2.64
N GLY A 531 18.83 -14.35 -1.78
CA GLY A 531 17.92 -13.30 -2.23
C GLY A 531 18.65 -12.20 -3.00
N ALA A 532 19.79 -11.73 -2.49
CA ALA A 532 20.63 -10.75 -3.18
C ALA A 532 21.18 -11.29 -4.51
N ALA A 533 21.63 -12.55 -4.55
CA ALA A 533 22.12 -13.20 -5.75
C ALA A 533 21.02 -13.32 -6.82
N ALA A 534 19.78 -13.62 -6.43
CA ALA A 534 18.64 -13.64 -7.36
C ALA A 534 18.37 -12.25 -7.96
N VAL A 535 18.46 -11.18 -7.16
CA VAL A 535 18.30 -9.78 -7.63
C VAL A 535 19.39 -9.40 -8.63
N VAL A 536 20.65 -9.71 -8.34
CA VAL A 536 21.76 -9.44 -9.27
C VAL A 536 21.68 -10.34 -10.50
N LEU A 537 21.27 -11.59 -10.36
CA LEU A 537 21.08 -12.50 -11.49
C LEU A 537 20.00 -11.99 -12.45
N LEU A 538 18.88 -11.46 -11.94
CA LEU A 538 17.87 -10.83 -12.78
C LEU A 538 18.43 -9.62 -13.55
N ARG A 539 19.31 -8.82 -12.93
CA ARG A 539 20.03 -7.73 -13.60
C ARG A 539 20.92 -8.26 -14.73
N VAL A 540 21.63 -9.37 -14.54
CA VAL A 540 22.46 -10.02 -15.57
C VAL A 540 21.59 -10.57 -16.72
N LEU A 541 20.41 -11.11 -16.40
CA LEU A 541 19.46 -11.64 -17.38
C LEU A 541 18.84 -10.57 -18.30
N GLU A 542 19.03 -9.27 -18.01
CA GLU A 542 18.56 -8.20 -18.89
C GLU A 542 19.07 -8.37 -20.33
N LEU A 543 20.36 -8.68 -20.52
CA LEU A 543 20.94 -8.85 -21.86
C LEU A 543 20.23 -9.98 -22.64
N PRO A 544 20.26 -11.26 -22.21
CA PRO A 544 19.65 -12.34 -22.99
C PRO A 544 18.12 -12.21 -23.15
N LEU A 545 17.42 -11.59 -22.19
CA LEU A 545 15.97 -11.46 -22.24
C LEU A 545 15.51 -10.27 -23.10
N THR A 546 16.27 -9.17 -23.09
CA THR A 546 15.86 -7.89 -23.72
C THR A 546 16.70 -7.49 -24.92
N ALA A 547 17.75 -8.25 -25.29
CA ALA A 547 18.64 -7.99 -26.43
C ALA A 547 17.90 -7.65 -27.73
N GLY A 548 16.75 -8.27 -27.98
CA GLY A 548 15.95 -8.02 -29.18
C GLY A 548 15.41 -6.60 -29.33
N ARG A 549 15.50 -5.74 -28.31
CA ARG A 549 15.05 -4.34 -28.37
C ARG A 549 16.02 -3.40 -29.10
N VAL A 550 17.22 -3.86 -29.44
CA VAL A 550 18.24 -3.05 -30.12
C VAL A 550 18.99 -3.87 -31.16
N ALA A 551 19.43 -3.23 -32.23
CA ALA A 551 20.34 -3.83 -33.20
C ALA A 551 21.75 -4.01 -32.60
N ASP A 552 22.38 -5.15 -32.87
CA ASP A 552 23.75 -5.49 -32.45
C ASP A 552 24.05 -5.29 -30.95
N PRO A 553 23.31 -5.97 -30.04
CA PRO A 553 23.52 -5.84 -28.61
C PRO A 553 24.84 -6.46 -28.17
N VAL A 554 25.70 -5.64 -27.57
CA VAL A 554 27.01 -6.05 -27.02
C VAL A 554 26.97 -6.01 -25.48
N PRO A 555 27.60 -6.97 -24.78
CA PRO A 555 27.70 -6.94 -23.32
C PRO A 555 28.37 -5.66 -22.81
N GLY A 556 27.68 -4.94 -21.94
CA GLY A 556 28.23 -3.78 -21.22
C GLY A 556 29.03 -4.20 -19.98
N THR A 557 29.77 -3.24 -19.40
CA THR A 557 30.57 -3.49 -18.19
C THR A 557 29.73 -3.93 -16.99
N GLY A 558 28.48 -3.44 -16.88
CA GLY A 558 27.56 -3.82 -15.81
C GLY A 558 27.25 -5.32 -15.79
N LEU A 559 27.23 -5.98 -16.96
CA LEU A 559 27.03 -7.44 -17.05
C LEU A 559 28.14 -8.19 -16.32
N TRP A 560 29.39 -7.83 -16.58
CA TRP A 560 30.56 -8.49 -16.00
C TRP A 560 30.66 -8.26 -14.49
N PHE A 561 30.37 -7.04 -14.03
CA PHE A 561 30.26 -6.75 -12.61
C PHE A 561 29.13 -7.56 -11.95
N GLY A 562 27.98 -7.71 -12.63
CA GLY A 562 26.87 -8.53 -12.16
C GLY A 562 27.24 -10.01 -12.06
N LEU A 563 27.86 -10.59 -13.08
CA LEU A 563 28.34 -11.97 -13.07
C LEU A 563 29.36 -12.22 -11.95
N GLY A 564 30.35 -11.33 -11.81
CA GLY A 564 31.32 -11.40 -10.72
C GLY A 564 30.66 -11.33 -9.35
N CYS A 565 29.66 -10.46 -9.18
CA CYS A 565 28.89 -10.35 -7.96
C CYS A 565 28.12 -11.64 -7.64
N VAL A 566 27.44 -12.24 -8.62
CA VAL A 566 26.71 -13.52 -8.43
C VAL A 566 27.66 -14.64 -8.00
N VAL A 567 28.81 -14.78 -8.67
CA VAL A 567 29.85 -15.78 -8.32
C VAL A 567 30.37 -15.55 -6.91
N LEU A 568 30.67 -14.31 -6.53
CA LEU A 568 31.17 -13.97 -5.20
C LEU A 568 30.14 -14.23 -4.10
N LEU A 569 28.87 -13.89 -4.32
CA LEU A 569 27.78 -14.20 -3.40
C LEU A 569 27.61 -15.71 -3.24
N GLY A 570 27.68 -16.48 -4.33
CA GLY A 570 27.66 -17.94 -4.32
C GLY A 570 28.84 -18.54 -3.54
N ALA A 571 30.05 -18.02 -3.74
CA ALA A 571 31.23 -18.43 -2.99
C ALA A 571 31.09 -18.14 -1.49
N ALA A 572 30.59 -16.95 -1.12
CA ALA A 572 30.33 -16.59 0.27
C ALA A 572 29.28 -17.51 0.92
N ILE A 573 28.22 -17.87 0.19
CA ILE A 573 27.24 -18.87 0.63
C ILE A 573 27.91 -20.23 0.89
N GLY A 574 28.75 -20.69 -0.03
CA GLY A 574 29.48 -21.96 0.10
C GLY A 574 30.41 -22.00 1.32
N VAL A 575 31.12 -20.90 1.60
CA VAL A 575 31.99 -20.77 2.79
C VAL A 575 31.17 -20.85 4.08
N VAL A 576 29.98 -20.24 4.11
CA VAL A 576 29.09 -20.30 5.28
C VAL A 576 28.56 -21.72 5.50
N LEU A 577 28.16 -22.42 4.44
CA LEU A 577 27.62 -23.79 4.53
C LEU A 577 28.67 -24.80 5.02
N ARG A 578 29.92 -24.74 4.52
CA ARG A 578 31.00 -25.67 4.90
C ARG A 578 31.41 -25.61 6.36
N ARG A 579 31.12 -24.50 7.05
CA ARG A 579 31.48 -24.30 8.46
C ARG A 579 30.35 -24.61 9.44
N ASP A 580 29.15 -24.86 8.91
CA ASP A 580 27.94 -25.21 9.68
C ASP A 580 27.74 -26.73 9.79
N GLU A 581 28.53 -27.55 9.10
CA GLU A 581 28.58 -28.99 9.34
C GLU A 581 29.21 -29.23 10.72
N PRO A 582 28.45 -29.80 11.69
CA PRO A 582 29.08 -30.25 12.92
C PRO A 582 30.12 -31.29 12.55
N ALA A 583 31.29 -31.23 13.18
CA ALA A 583 32.26 -32.31 13.16
C ALA A 583 31.59 -33.55 13.78
N SER A 584 30.83 -34.31 12.97
CA SER A 584 30.37 -35.63 13.33
C SER A 584 31.55 -36.58 13.10
N ASP A 585 32.17 -36.95 14.22
CA ASP A 585 32.99 -38.14 14.44
C ASP A 585 34.26 -38.29 13.58
N ALA A 586 35.33 -37.69 14.10
CA ALA A 586 36.67 -38.29 14.08
C ALA A 586 37.00 -38.80 15.49
#